data_AF-A0A7S4AZI1-F1
#
_entry.id   AF-A0A7S4AZI1-F1
#
_cell.length_a   1.000
_cell.length_b   1.000
_cell.length_c   1.000
_cell.angle_alpha   90.00
_cell.angle_beta   90.00
_cell.angle_gamma   90.00
#
_symmetry.space_group_name_H-M   'P 1'
#
loop_
_entity.id
_entity.type
_entity.pdbx_description
1 polymer ?
#
loop_
_entity_poly.entity_id
_entity_poly.type
_entity_poly.pdbx_seq_one_letter_code
_entity_poly.pdbx_strand_id
1 'polypeptide(L)'
;DGELERRFVQALAEGARRTARTTQLVLDSSRGRRRNAAGQSSESLLRQWLAGSPRTEVSFVSPPPPQSSSRLARACLRTLPSRHADVLGEVLGVQHVKAAVFDDDVLLTGANVSRDYLTNRQDRYVLLRNTPELANYVCELLDALGGGRNEAVTDMGTVEAATATANAAFGMRGVTKSGDAAAATFTTRMDADASTELSPCLSIGAEAESVADGLPPVLRHFRHDGATLAKAIGDVNARWLARFASPDDVTIFTHSCWILPAVQIGAAQLTQEADATTWLLRRAASPPELPILLSSPYLNLVQTSMEALVSRQGGAEAAVVLTSAPEGSSFWQAGGVKGLVPWFYLALEGRLQRRARECGAPLRFHHFMR
;
A
#
# COMPACT_ATOMS: atom_id res chain seq x y z
N ASP A 1 -8.42 -4.39 -24.49
CA ASP A 1 -7.87 -5.67 -24.96
C ASP A 1 -6.88 -6.32 -23.98
N GLY A 2 -6.31 -5.60 -22.99
CA GLY A 2 -5.49 -6.18 -21.91
C GLY A 2 -4.07 -6.59 -22.33
N GLU A 3 -3.59 -6.12 -23.48
CA GLU A 3 -2.34 -6.57 -24.08
C GLU A 3 -1.11 -6.19 -23.26
N LEU A 4 -1.05 -4.96 -22.75
CA LEU A 4 0.08 -4.48 -21.97
C LEU A 4 0.16 -5.17 -20.60
N GLU A 5 -0.99 -5.46 -20.01
CA GLU A 5 -1.11 -6.25 -18.78
C GLU A 5 -0.64 -7.69 -19.00
N ARG A 6 -0.98 -8.32 -20.15
CA ARG A 6 -0.44 -9.63 -20.52
C ARG A 6 1.07 -9.61 -20.71
N ARG A 7 1.60 -8.60 -21.41
CA ARG A 7 3.06 -8.44 -21.61
C ARG A 7 3.79 -8.25 -20.27
N PHE A 8 3.22 -7.47 -19.35
CA PHE A 8 3.76 -7.31 -18.01
C PHE A 8 3.85 -8.65 -17.27
N VAL A 9 2.77 -9.43 -17.27
CA VAL A 9 2.73 -10.73 -16.61
C VAL A 9 3.66 -11.75 -17.29
N GLN A 10 3.82 -11.70 -18.61
CA GLN A 10 4.80 -12.51 -19.35
C GLN A 10 6.24 -12.17 -18.92
N ALA A 11 6.58 -10.89 -18.80
CA ALA A 11 7.89 -10.45 -18.35
C ALA A 11 8.21 -10.92 -16.92
N LEU A 12 7.22 -10.91 -16.02
CA LEU A 12 7.37 -11.49 -14.68
C LEU A 12 7.64 -13.00 -14.75
N ALA A 13 6.90 -13.73 -15.59
CA ALA A 13 7.08 -15.17 -15.78
C ALA A 13 8.49 -15.50 -16.28
N GLU A 14 8.97 -14.75 -17.26
CA GLU A 14 10.31 -14.93 -17.84
C GLU A 14 11.41 -14.61 -16.83
N GLY A 15 11.24 -13.52 -16.07
CA GLY A 15 12.14 -13.15 -14.98
C GLY A 15 12.25 -14.25 -13.93
N ALA A 16 11.11 -14.75 -13.44
CA ALA A 16 11.05 -15.80 -12.42
C ALA A 16 11.68 -17.11 -12.90
N ARG A 17 11.41 -17.52 -14.15
CA ARG A 17 12.02 -18.73 -14.75
C ARG A 17 13.53 -18.59 -14.88
N ARG A 18 14.02 -17.43 -15.33
CA ARG A 18 15.45 -17.18 -15.54
C ARG A 18 16.24 -17.18 -14.24
N THR A 19 15.68 -16.65 -13.16
CA THR A 19 16.38 -16.52 -11.87
C THR A 19 16.05 -17.65 -10.89
N ALA A 20 15.13 -18.55 -11.24
CA ALA A 20 14.57 -19.56 -10.35
C ALA A 20 14.01 -18.96 -9.04
N ARG A 21 13.57 -17.70 -9.05
CA ARG A 21 13.03 -17.01 -7.86
C ARG A 21 11.51 -17.13 -7.75
N THR A 22 11.01 -16.99 -6.53
CA THR A 22 9.58 -16.96 -6.23
C THR A 22 8.97 -15.61 -6.62
N THR A 23 7.80 -15.62 -7.26
CA THR A 23 7.02 -14.41 -7.54
C THR A 23 5.78 -14.39 -6.66
N GLN A 24 5.55 -13.28 -5.96
CA GLN A 24 4.34 -13.08 -5.16
C GLN A 24 3.59 -11.85 -5.64
N LEU A 25 2.28 -11.98 -5.85
CA LEU A 25 1.38 -10.89 -6.19
C LEU A 25 0.25 -10.80 -5.16
N VAL A 26 0.06 -9.62 -4.57
CA VAL A 26 -1.04 -9.35 -3.64
C VAL A 26 -1.93 -8.27 -4.26
N LEU A 27 -3.20 -8.59 -4.50
CA LEU A 27 -4.17 -7.70 -5.15
C LEU A 27 -5.44 -7.56 -4.31
N ASP A 28 -6.09 -6.39 -4.40
CA ASP A 28 -7.43 -6.23 -3.87
C ASP A 28 -8.43 -7.17 -4.55
N SER A 29 -9.18 -7.93 -3.76
CA SER A 29 -10.09 -8.96 -4.23
C SER A 29 -11.33 -8.38 -4.93
N SER A 30 -11.82 -7.21 -4.54
CA SER A 30 -12.96 -6.57 -5.19
C SER A 30 -12.57 -6.00 -6.56
N ARG A 31 -11.40 -5.37 -6.63
CA ARG A 31 -10.85 -4.77 -7.85
C ARG A 31 -10.38 -5.84 -8.83
N GLY A 32 -9.66 -6.85 -8.35
CA GLY A 32 -9.08 -7.91 -9.16
C GLY A 32 -10.11 -8.82 -9.82
N ARG A 33 -11.34 -8.88 -9.27
CA ARG A 33 -12.44 -9.70 -9.79
C ARG A 33 -13.42 -8.95 -10.69
N ARG A 34 -13.31 -7.63 -10.76
CA ARG A 34 -14.18 -6.82 -11.61
C ARG A 34 -13.99 -7.17 -13.07
N ARG A 35 -15.07 -7.58 -13.74
CA ARG A 35 -15.06 -7.93 -15.16
C ARG A 35 -15.21 -6.68 -16.02
N ASN A 36 -14.45 -6.62 -17.11
CA ASN A 36 -14.62 -5.64 -18.18
C ASN A 36 -15.77 -6.06 -19.13
N ALA A 37 -16.04 -5.26 -20.16
CA ALA A 37 -17.06 -5.55 -21.16
C ALA A 37 -16.85 -6.88 -21.91
N ALA A 38 -15.61 -7.38 -21.98
CA ALA A 38 -15.26 -8.67 -22.55
C ALA A 38 -15.31 -9.82 -21.53
N GLY A 39 -15.83 -9.59 -20.32
CA GLY A 39 -15.92 -10.60 -19.26
C GLY A 39 -14.60 -10.93 -18.56
N GLN A 40 -13.50 -10.24 -18.88
CA GLN A 40 -12.17 -10.48 -18.33
C GLN A 40 -11.91 -9.64 -17.08
N SER A 41 -11.13 -10.19 -16.15
CA SER A 41 -10.66 -9.55 -14.91
C SER A 41 -9.18 -9.85 -14.67
N SER A 42 -8.55 -9.17 -13.72
CA SER A 42 -7.17 -9.48 -13.29
C SER A 42 -7.06 -10.93 -12.82
N GLU A 43 -8.06 -11.45 -12.10
CA GLU A 43 -8.10 -12.86 -11.70
C GLU A 43 -8.10 -13.80 -12.92
N SER A 44 -8.93 -13.54 -13.93
CA SER A 44 -8.97 -14.41 -15.12
C SER A 44 -7.65 -14.41 -15.90
N LEU A 45 -6.93 -13.28 -15.91
CA LEU A 45 -5.63 -13.15 -16.56
C LEU A 45 -4.54 -13.86 -15.76
N LEU A 46 -4.50 -13.67 -14.43
CA LEU A 46 -3.51 -14.29 -13.56
C LEU A 46 -3.70 -15.81 -13.47
N ARG A 47 -4.94 -16.31 -13.52
CA ARG A 47 -5.21 -17.76 -13.60
C ARG A 47 -4.60 -18.41 -14.85
N GLN A 48 -4.66 -17.73 -16.00
CA GLN A 48 -4.02 -18.22 -17.22
C GLN A 48 -2.50 -18.25 -17.08
N TRP A 49 -1.92 -17.27 -16.40
CA TRP A 49 -0.48 -17.19 -16.15
C TRP A 49 0.04 -18.24 -15.17
N LEU A 50 -0.71 -18.53 -14.12
CA LEU A 50 -0.33 -19.51 -13.09
C LEU A 50 -0.07 -20.89 -13.67
N ALA A 51 -0.83 -21.30 -14.68
CA ALA A 51 -0.68 -22.61 -15.33
C ALA A 51 0.73 -22.88 -15.90
N GLY A 52 1.50 -21.84 -16.22
CA GLY A 52 2.86 -21.94 -16.78
C GLY A 52 3.96 -21.33 -15.91
N SER A 53 3.68 -21.02 -14.64
CA SER A 53 4.56 -20.23 -13.77
C SER A 53 4.76 -20.93 -12.42
N PRO A 54 5.65 -21.92 -12.33
CA PRO A 54 6.00 -22.53 -11.05
C PRO A 54 6.60 -21.47 -10.10
N ARG A 55 6.56 -21.70 -8.79
CA ARG A 55 7.05 -20.75 -7.77
C ARG A 55 6.33 -19.39 -7.80
N THR A 56 5.04 -19.40 -8.13
CA THR A 56 4.22 -18.19 -8.19
C THR A 56 3.06 -18.26 -7.21
N GLU A 57 2.90 -17.22 -6.40
CA GLU A 57 1.79 -17.04 -5.46
C GLU A 57 0.99 -15.80 -5.82
N VAL A 58 -0.33 -15.94 -5.92
CA VAL A 58 -1.27 -14.83 -6.15
C VAL A 58 -2.31 -14.83 -5.05
N SER A 59 -2.37 -13.74 -4.29
CA SER A 59 -3.34 -13.56 -3.20
C SER A 59 -4.29 -12.40 -3.51
N PHE A 60 -5.58 -12.72 -3.61
CA PHE A 60 -6.66 -11.74 -3.69
C PHE A 60 -7.20 -11.45 -2.29
N VAL A 61 -6.87 -10.28 -1.76
CA VAL A 61 -7.13 -9.89 -0.37
C VAL A 61 -8.34 -8.97 -0.30
N SER A 62 -9.29 -9.30 0.57
CA SER A 62 -10.39 -8.40 0.92
C SER A 62 -10.06 -7.68 2.23
N PRO A 63 -10.29 -6.36 2.33
CA PRO A 63 -10.12 -5.65 3.59
C PRO A 63 -11.05 -6.22 4.67
N PRO A 64 -10.63 -6.19 5.95
CA PRO A 64 -11.47 -6.63 7.05
C PRO A 64 -12.71 -5.72 7.16
N PRO A 65 -13.84 -6.24 7.69
CA PRO A 65 -15.01 -5.41 7.94
C PRO A 65 -14.68 -4.33 9.01
N PRO A 66 -15.28 -3.14 8.93
CA PRO A 66 -15.01 -2.07 9.89
C PRO A 66 -15.49 -2.46 11.30
N GLN A 67 -14.56 -2.55 12.25
CA GLN A 67 -14.85 -2.94 13.64
C GLN A 67 -15.72 -1.91 14.39
N SER A 68 -15.68 -0.64 13.99
CA SER A 68 -16.37 0.49 14.64
C SER A 68 -17.86 0.64 14.26
N SER A 69 -18.40 -0.23 13.40
CA SER A 69 -19.80 -0.15 13.02
C SER A 69 -20.72 -0.70 14.13
N SER A 70 -21.62 0.15 14.64
CA SER A 70 -22.65 -0.23 15.61
C SER A 70 -23.42 -1.46 15.13
N ARG A 71 -23.94 -2.31 16.04
CA ARG A 71 -24.72 -3.50 15.65
C ARG A 71 -25.85 -3.16 14.67
N LEU A 72 -26.45 -1.98 14.83
CA LEU A 72 -27.47 -1.41 13.94
C LEU A 72 -26.90 -1.04 12.56
N ALA A 73 -25.74 -0.36 12.49
CA ALA A 73 -25.09 -0.06 11.21
C ALA A 73 -24.71 -1.34 10.44
N ARG A 74 -24.24 -2.37 11.14
CA ARG A 74 -23.98 -3.71 10.55
C ARG A 74 -25.26 -4.39 10.06
N ALA A 75 -26.37 -4.26 10.79
CA ALA A 75 -27.66 -4.79 10.39
C ALA A 75 -28.23 -4.05 9.16
N CYS A 76 -28.12 -2.71 9.11
CA CYS A 76 -28.53 -1.91 7.96
C CYS A 76 -27.69 -2.18 6.71
N LEU A 77 -26.38 -2.41 6.87
CA LEU A 77 -25.51 -2.84 5.76
C LEU A 77 -25.92 -4.21 5.19
N ARG A 78 -26.47 -5.10 6.03
CA ARG A 78 -26.95 -6.43 5.63
C ARG A 78 -28.29 -6.42 4.90
N THR A 79 -29.12 -5.39 5.08
CA THR A 79 -30.43 -5.27 4.43
C THR A 79 -30.37 -4.50 3.10
N LEU A 80 -29.23 -3.91 2.78
CA LEU A 80 -29.01 -3.29 1.48
C LEU A 80 -28.87 -4.35 0.38
N PRO A 81 -29.45 -4.14 -0.81
CA PRO A 81 -29.21 -5.00 -1.96
C PRO A 81 -27.70 -5.18 -2.19
N SER A 82 -27.24 -6.39 -2.49
CA SER A 82 -25.81 -6.76 -2.57
C SER A 82 -25.00 -5.77 -3.41
N ARG A 83 -25.56 -5.33 -4.54
CA ARG A 83 -24.98 -4.31 -5.43
C ARG A 83 -24.68 -2.95 -4.76
N HIS A 84 -25.45 -2.52 -3.77
CA HIS A 84 -25.22 -1.26 -3.05
C HIS A 84 -24.29 -1.45 -1.86
N ALA A 85 -24.37 -2.60 -1.18
CA ALA A 85 -23.44 -2.96 -0.11
C ALA A 85 -22.01 -3.14 -0.64
N ASP A 86 -21.83 -3.73 -1.82
CA ASP A 86 -20.53 -3.89 -2.47
C ASP A 86 -19.93 -2.55 -2.92
N VAL A 87 -20.75 -1.64 -3.45
CA VAL A 87 -20.32 -0.27 -3.82
C VAL A 87 -19.96 0.55 -2.58
N LEU A 88 -20.73 0.43 -1.49
CA LEU A 88 -20.39 1.07 -0.23
C LEU A 88 -19.15 0.44 0.39
N GLY A 89 -18.97 -0.89 0.34
CA GLY A 89 -17.75 -1.57 0.76
C GLY A 89 -16.51 -1.10 -0.02
N GLU A 90 -16.63 -0.99 -1.35
CA GLU A 90 -15.60 -0.46 -2.25
C GLU A 90 -15.27 1.03 -1.97
N VAL A 91 -16.26 1.81 -1.55
CA VAL A 91 -16.09 3.22 -1.15
C VAL A 91 -15.52 3.32 0.29
N LEU A 92 -15.83 2.35 1.15
CA LEU A 92 -15.43 2.33 2.56
C LEU A 92 -14.07 1.67 2.81
N GLY A 93 -13.54 0.88 1.86
CA GLY A 93 -12.17 0.38 1.91
C GLY A 93 -11.79 -0.51 0.72
N VAL A 94 -10.70 -0.16 0.04
CA VAL A 94 -9.96 -1.05 -0.85
C VAL A 94 -8.49 -1.06 -0.45
N GLN A 95 -7.78 -2.14 -0.74
CA GLN A 95 -6.33 -2.18 -0.55
C GLN A 95 -5.67 -1.22 -1.56
N HIS A 96 -4.91 -0.25 -1.04
CA HIS A 96 -4.28 0.81 -1.82
C HIS A 96 -2.76 0.71 -1.88
N VAL A 97 -2.15 -0.29 -1.22
CA VAL A 97 -0.70 -0.49 -1.23
C VAL A 97 -0.22 -0.70 -2.67
N LYS A 98 0.79 0.08 -3.06
CA LYS A 98 1.46 0.00 -4.37
C LYS A 98 2.95 0.01 -4.14
N ALA A 99 3.46 -1.17 -3.89
CA ALA A 99 4.87 -1.42 -3.73
C ALA A 99 5.23 -2.66 -4.54
N ALA A 100 6.42 -2.63 -5.14
CA ALA A 100 7.05 -3.80 -5.74
C ALA A 100 8.46 -3.92 -5.18
N VAL A 101 8.87 -5.16 -4.89
CA VAL A 101 10.22 -5.47 -4.41
C VAL A 101 10.88 -6.35 -5.46
N PHE A 102 12.07 -5.96 -5.89
CA PHE A 102 12.92 -6.72 -6.79
C PHE A 102 14.26 -6.87 -6.11
N ASP A 103 14.48 -8.02 -5.48
CA ASP A 103 15.64 -8.27 -4.63
C ASP A 103 15.73 -7.25 -3.49
N ASP A 104 16.73 -6.37 -3.51
CA ASP A 104 16.93 -5.32 -2.51
C ASP A 104 16.36 -3.96 -2.93
N ASP A 105 15.76 -3.88 -4.12
CA ASP A 105 15.20 -2.66 -4.67
C ASP A 105 13.69 -2.58 -4.37
N VAL A 106 13.26 -1.43 -3.85
CA VAL A 106 11.86 -1.14 -3.55
C VAL A 106 11.35 -0.05 -4.48
N LEU A 107 10.31 -0.38 -5.25
CA LEU A 107 9.57 0.56 -6.08
C LEU A 107 8.24 0.91 -5.42
N LEU A 108 8.09 2.17 -5.00
CA LEU A 108 6.84 2.73 -4.54
C LEU A 108 6.24 3.57 -5.68
N THR A 109 5.00 3.32 -6.08
CA THR A 109 4.40 4.01 -7.23
C THR A 109 2.92 4.32 -7.04
N GLY A 110 2.43 5.42 -7.60
CA GLY A 110 0.99 5.68 -7.69
C GLY A 110 0.29 4.89 -8.81
N ALA A 111 1.06 4.35 -9.76
CA ALA A 111 0.53 3.70 -10.94
C ALA A 111 -0.08 2.32 -10.64
N ASN A 112 -1.20 2.03 -11.28
CA ASN A 112 -1.69 0.66 -11.41
C ASN A 112 -1.08 0.01 -12.66
N VAL A 113 -1.03 -1.32 -12.71
CA VAL A 113 -0.70 -2.05 -13.94
C VAL A 113 -1.94 -2.09 -14.84
N SER A 114 -2.16 -1.03 -15.60
CA SER A 114 -3.24 -0.92 -16.58
C SER A 114 -2.81 -0.15 -17.82
N ARG A 115 -3.47 -0.38 -18.96
CA ARG A 115 -3.18 0.30 -20.25
C ARG A 115 -2.98 1.81 -20.10
N ASP A 116 -3.84 2.51 -19.36
CA ASP A 116 -3.72 3.97 -19.20
C ASP A 116 -2.37 4.38 -18.61
N TYR A 117 -1.96 3.72 -17.51
CA TYR A 117 -0.68 3.97 -16.83
C TYR A 117 0.53 3.48 -17.61
N LEU A 118 0.37 2.44 -18.43
CA LEU A 118 1.43 1.90 -19.28
C LEU A 118 1.58 2.63 -20.62
N THR A 119 0.77 3.66 -20.87
CA THR A 119 0.81 4.45 -22.12
C THR A 119 0.94 5.94 -21.83
N ASN A 120 -0.14 6.58 -21.39
CA ASN A 120 -0.27 8.04 -21.46
C ASN A 120 -0.58 8.70 -20.12
N ARG A 121 -0.88 7.91 -19.08
CA ARG A 121 -1.16 8.44 -17.74
C ARG A 121 0.10 8.47 -16.91
N GLN A 122 0.58 9.68 -16.62
CA GLN A 122 1.72 9.90 -15.75
C GLN A 122 1.32 9.72 -14.28
N ASP A 123 2.21 9.09 -13.51
CA ASP A 123 2.14 9.03 -12.06
C ASP A 123 3.56 9.14 -11.48
N ARG A 124 3.65 9.36 -10.17
CA ARG A 124 4.93 9.47 -9.45
C ARG A 124 5.38 8.10 -8.99
N TYR A 125 6.69 7.91 -8.96
CA TYR A 125 7.33 6.74 -8.37
C TYR A 125 8.60 7.13 -7.62
N VAL A 126 8.95 6.32 -6.64
CA VAL A 126 10.22 6.37 -5.91
C VAL A 126 10.85 4.99 -6.03
N LEU A 127 12.04 4.92 -6.61
CA LEU A 127 12.86 3.72 -6.66
C LEU A 127 13.98 3.85 -5.63
N LEU A 128 13.94 3.00 -4.61
CA LEU A 128 14.95 2.90 -3.56
C LEU A 128 15.79 1.68 -3.87
N ARG A 129 17.07 1.86 -4.19
CA ARG A 129 17.95 0.76 -4.60
C ARG A 129 18.84 0.31 -3.46
N ASN A 130 19.18 -0.98 -3.45
CA ASN A 130 20.07 -1.58 -2.47
C ASN A 130 19.63 -1.28 -1.02
N THR A 131 18.35 -1.49 -0.76
CA THR A 131 17.70 -1.29 0.54
C THR A 131 17.19 -2.63 1.09
N PRO A 132 18.07 -3.60 1.39
CA PRO A 132 17.67 -4.96 1.79
C PRO A 132 16.77 -4.97 3.02
N GLU A 133 17.04 -4.04 3.94
CA GLU A 133 16.18 -3.82 5.08
C GLU A 133 14.76 -3.48 4.59
N LEU A 134 14.57 -2.36 3.88
CA LEU A 134 13.22 -1.92 3.50
C LEU A 134 12.52 -2.95 2.60
N ALA A 135 13.26 -3.61 1.72
CA ALA A 135 12.79 -4.71 0.89
C ALA A 135 12.21 -5.84 1.75
N ASN A 136 12.94 -6.29 2.78
CA ASN A 136 12.47 -7.31 3.72
C ASN A 136 11.21 -6.87 4.47
N TYR A 137 11.15 -5.62 4.95
CA TYR A 137 9.95 -5.08 5.59
C TYR A 137 8.73 -5.14 4.66
N VAL A 138 8.87 -4.68 3.43
CA VAL A 138 7.78 -4.66 2.45
C VAL A 138 7.36 -6.09 2.10
N CYS A 139 8.29 -7.03 1.94
CA CYS A 139 7.99 -8.45 1.75
C CYS A 139 7.20 -9.02 2.92
N GLU A 140 7.64 -8.81 4.17
CA GLU A 140 6.93 -9.28 5.36
C GLU A 140 5.54 -8.64 5.52
N LEU A 141 5.40 -7.37 5.15
CA LEU A 141 4.11 -6.68 5.12
C LEU A 141 3.18 -7.28 4.06
N LEU A 142 3.69 -7.56 2.86
CA LEU A 142 2.92 -8.20 1.79
C LEU A 142 2.52 -9.63 2.16
N ASP A 143 3.40 -10.39 2.81
CA ASP A 143 3.09 -11.71 3.36
C ASP A 143 1.97 -11.60 4.41
N ALA A 144 2.07 -10.67 5.37
CA ALA A 144 1.03 -10.44 6.37
C ALA A 144 -0.31 -10.05 5.73
N LEU A 145 -0.30 -9.19 4.71
CA LEU A 145 -1.50 -8.83 3.94
C LEU A 145 -2.04 -10.02 3.13
N GLY A 146 -1.18 -10.88 2.60
CA GLY A 146 -1.52 -12.05 1.81
C GLY A 146 -2.06 -13.24 2.61
N GLY A 147 -2.06 -13.18 3.95
CA GLY A 147 -2.47 -14.28 4.84
C GLY A 147 -1.34 -15.24 5.19
N GLY A 148 -0.08 -14.84 4.97
CA GLY A 148 1.13 -15.59 5.31
C GLY A 148 1.36 -16.86 4.47
N ARG A 149 2.62 -17.26 4.34
CA ARG A 149 2.98 -18.56 3.74
C ARG A 149 2.68 -19.75 4.67
N ASN A 150 2.50 -19.50 5.98
CA ASN A 150 2.47 -20.50 7.05
C ASN A 150 1.18 -20.51 7.92
N GLU A 151 0.19 -19.64 7.68
CA GLU A 151 -1.07 -19.74 8.42
C GLU A 151 -1.97 -20.80 7.77
N ALA A 152 -2.33 -21.82 8.56
CA ALA A 152 -3.39 -22.75 8.18
C ALA A 152 -4.66 -21.93 7.96
N VAL A 153 -5.12 -21.92 6.70
CA VAL A 153 -6.34 -21.25 6.25
C VAL A 153 -7.50 -21.73 7.13
N THR A 154 -7.88 -20.92 8.11
CA THR A 154 -9.08 -21.13 8.91
C THR A 154 -10.26 -20.64 8.10
N ASP A 155 -10.90 -21.62 7.46
CA ASP A 155 -12.27 -21.67 6.96
C ASP A 155 -12.93 -20.33 6.54
N MET A 156 -13.16 -20.21 5.22
CA MET A 156 -14.00 -19.28 4.43
C MET A 156 -13.31 -18.77 3.13
N GLY A 157 -12.17 -19.34 2.74
CA GLY A 157 -11.57 -19.16 1.41
C GLY A 157 -11.34 -20.50 0.74
N THR A 158 -11.90 -20.73 -0.44
CA THR A 158 -11.56 -21.89 -1.27
C THR A 158 -10.07 -21.82 -1.61
N VAL A 159 -9.27 -22.69 -0.98
CA VAL A 159 -7.91 -22.98 -1.44
C VAL A 159 -8.05 -23.90 -2.64
N GLU A 160 -8.03 -23.34 -3.84
CA GLU A 160 -7.78 -24.13 -5.04
C GLU A 160 -6.28 -24.39 -5.10
N ALA A 161 -5.82 -25.40 -4.34
CA ALA A 161 -4.51 -25.96 -4.55
C ALA A 161 -4.49 -26.59 -5.96
N ALA A 162 -3.65 -26.08 -6.85
CA ALA A 162 -3.14 -26.92 -7.92
C ALA A 162 -2.32 -28.02 -7.22
N THR A 163 -2.92 -29.18 -7.07
CA THR A 163 -2.45 -30.31 -6.25
C THR A 163 -0.96 -30.61 -6.39
N ALA A 164 -0.23 -30.57 -5.28
CA ALA A 164 0.83 -31.52 -4.92
C ALA A 164 1.16 -31.39 -3.43
N THR A 165 0.99 -32.50 -2.71
CA THR A 165 1.13 -32.66 -1.26
C THR A 165 2.59 -32.72 -0.82
N ALA A 166 2.99 -31.97 0.21
CA ALA A 166 4.00 -32.41 1.20
C ALA A 166 4.09 -31.43 2.39
N ASN A 167 3.68 -31.90 3.57
CA ASN A 167 4.07 -31.33 4.85
C ASN A 167 5.46 -31.86 5.22
N ALA A 168 6.40 -31.00 5.63
CA ALA A 168 7.43 -31.37 6.61
C ALA A 168 8.20 -30.14 7.16
N ALA A 169 8.04 -29.96 8.48
CA ALA A 169 8.94 -29.41 9.51
C ALA A 169 10.34 -28.87 9.15
N PHE A 170 10.68 -27.69 9.69
CA PHE A 170 11.86 -27.32 10.52
C PHE A 170 11.95 -25.77 10.51
N GLY A 171 12.29 -25.01 11.55
CA GLY A 171 13.09 -25.25 12.75
C GLY A 171 13.98 -24.01 12.90
N MET A 172 13.74 -23.18 13.91
CA MET A 172 14.52 -21.97 14.20
C MET A 172 16.02 -22.28 14.29
N ARG A 173 16.87 -21.46 13.66
CA ARG A 173 18.24 -21.18 14.11
C ARG A 173 18.69 -19.80 13.60
N GLY A 174 19.08 -18.94 14.54
CA GLY A 174 19.64 -17.62 14.27
C GLY A 174 21.11 -17.69 13.87
N VAL A 175 21.57 -16.69 13.11
CA VAL A 175 22.99 -16.41 12.87
C VAL A 175 23.20 -14.89 12.77
N THR A 176 24.36 -14.48 13.26
CA THR A 176 24.84 -13.16 13.69
C THR A 176 25.44 -12.26 12.60
N LYS A 177 25.58 -10.98 12.97
CA LYS A 177 26.20 -9.80 12.32
C LYS A 177 27.49 -10.00 11.50
N SER A 178 27.56 -9.25 10.39
CA SER A 178 28.67 -8.40 9.89
C SER A 178 28.12 -7.62 8.68
N GLY A 179 28.25 -6.32 8.45
CA GLY A 179 29.32 -5.36 8.71
C GLY A 179 29.71 -4.75 7.36
N ASP A 180 29.19 -3.54 7.05
CA ASP A 180 29.90 -2.40 6.41
C ASP A 180 28.93 -1.42 5.73
N ALA A 181 29.04 -0.16 6.15
CA ALA A 181 28.22 0.95 5.72
C ALA A 181 28.83 1.63 4.49
N ALA A 182 28.09 1.66 3.37
CA ALA A 182 28.41 2.50 2.22
C ALA A 182 27.34 3.58 2.07
N ALA A 183 27.77 4.84 2.21
CA ALA A 183 26.94 6.02 2.07
C ALA A 183 26.40 6.15 0.63
N ALA A 184 25.08 6.09 0.46
CA ALA A 184 24.43 6.31 -0.83
C ALA A 184 24.28 7.81 -1.08
N THR A 185 25.02 8.34 -2.07
CA THR A 185 24.85 9.71 -2.57
C THR A 185 23.63 9.78 -3.47
N PHE A 186 22.75 10.75 -3.20
CA PHE A 186 21.50 10.98 -3.92
C PHE A 186 21.77 11.93 -5.10
N THR A 187 21.70 11.44 -6.34
CA THR A 187 21.72 12.27 -7.55
C THR A 187 20.37 12.22 -8.25
N THR A 188 19.65 13.35 -8.23
CA THR A 188 18.49 13.62 -9.07
C THR A 188 18.96 14.13 -10.44
N ARG A 189 18.95 13.25 -11.44
CA ARG A 189 18.90 13.63 -12.86
C ARG A 189 18.22 12.51 -13.63
N MET A 190 17.02 12.79 -14.15
CA MET A 190 16.42 11.98 -15.21
C MET A 190 16.71 12.69 -16.53
N ASP A 191 17.78 12.28 -17.19
CA ASP A 191 17.78 12.30 -18.64
C ASP A 191 17.20 10.96 -19.09
N ALA A 192 16.27 11.02 -20.05
CA ALA A 192 15.65 9.85 -20.65
C ALA A 192 16.66 9.14 -21.57
N ASP A 193 17.70 8.57 -21.00
CA ASP A 193 18.68 7.77 -21.74
C ASP A 193 18.38 6.28 -21.59
N ALA A 194 18.37 5.63 -22.74
CA ALA A 194 18.01 4.24 -23.00
C ALA A 194 19.02 3.21 -22.45
N SER A 195 19.61 3.46 -21.29
CA SER A 195 20.62 2.60 -20.67
C SER A 195 20.30 2.31 -19.19
N THR A 196 19.03 2.10 -18.85
CA THR A 196 18.69 1.34 -17.64
C THR A 196 19.03 -0.13 -17.89
N GLU A 197 20.32 -0.42 -18.09
CA GLU A 197 20.81 -1.77 -17.86
C GLU A 197 20.59 -2.03 -16.38
N LEU A 198 19.59 -2.86 -16.08
CA LEU A 198 19.47 -3.49 -14.78
C LEU A 198 20.76 -4.27 -14.59
N SER A 199 21.71 -3.69 -13.84
CA SER A 199 22.90 -4.41 -13.42
C SER A 199 22.45 -5.73 -12.81
N PRO A 200 23.07 -6.87 -13.18
CA PRO A 200 22.80 -8.11 -12.48
C PRO A 200 23.14 -7.89 -11.01
N CYS A 201 22.12 -7.91 -10.15
CA CYS A 201 22.27 -7.71 -8.72
C CYS A 201 23.25 -8.74 -8.18
N LEU A 202 24.17 -8.28 -7.32
CA LEU A 202 25.02 -9.12 -6.50
C LEU A 202 24.13 -10.17 -5.83
N SER A 203 24.39 -11.43 -6.18
CA SER A 203 23.79 -12.59 -5.54
C SER A 203 23.95 -12.47 -4.03
N ILE A 204 22.85 -12.26 -3.31
CA ILE A 204 22.80 -12.59 -1.89
C ILE A 204 23.11 -14.08 -1.82
N GLY A 205 24.25 -14.40 -1.22
CA GLY A 205 24.70 -15.76 -0.97
C GLY A 205 23.69 -16.49 -0.09
N ALA A 206 22.70 -17.11 -0.71
CA ALA A 206 22.30 -18.44 -0.33
C ALA A 206 22.86 -19.32 -1.44
N GLU A 207 23.78 -20.24 -1.10
CA GLU A 207 24.03 -21.37 -1.96
C GLU A 207 22.65 -21.93 -2.33
N ALA A 208 22.36 -21.99 -3.63
CA ALA A 208 21.21 -22.70 -4.13
C ALA A 208 21.46 -24.19 -3.85
N GLU A 209 21.29 -24.61 -2.60
CA GLU A 209 20.90 -25.98 -2.34
C GLU A 209 19.71 -26.25 -3.26
N SER A 210 19.80 -27.35 -4.01
CA SER A 210 18.81 -27.77 -4.96
C SER A 210 17.50 -28.09 -4.24
N VAL A 211 16.75 -27.05 -3.86
CA VAL A 211 15.39 -27.16 -3.38
C VAL A 211 14.59 -27.65 -4.58
N ALA A 212 14.12 -28.89 -4.46
CA ALA A 212 13.43 -29.66 -5.47
C ALA A 212 12.49 -28.82 -6.34
N ASP A 213 12.42 -29.19 -7.63
CA ASP A 213 11.39 -28.71 -8.55
C ASP A 213 10.00 -28.79 -7.90
N GLY A 214 9.25 -27.69 -8.01
CA GLY A 214 7.79 -27.69 -7.84
C GLY A 214 7.25 -27.21 -6.49
N LEU A 215 7.38 -25.90 -6.19
CA LEU A 215 6.27 -25.25 -5.50
C LEU A 215 5.18 -24.99 -6.55
N PRO A 216 4.00 -25.65 -6.45
CA PRO A 216 2.93 -25.43 -7.40
C PRO A 216 2.49 -23.96 -7.34
N PRO A 217 2.02 -23.40 -8.47
CA PRO A 217 1.40 -22.10 -8.46
C PRO A 217 0.20 -22.10 -7.51
N VAL A 218 0.06 -21.04 -6.72
CA VAL A 218 -1.00 -20.92 -5.73
C VAL A 218 -1.83 -19.68 -6.01
N LEU A 219 -3.15 -19.84 -6.06
CA LEU A 219 -4.10 -18.74 -6.06
C LEU A 219 -4.97 -18.82 -4.81
N ARG A 220 -4.96 -17.74 -4.01
CA ARG A 220 -5.74 -17.65 -2.78
C ARG A 220 -6.71 -16.49 -2.85
N HIS A 221 -7.90 -16.72 -2.32
CA HIS A 221 -8.81 -15.66 -1.91
C HIS A 221 -8.81 -15.62 -0.39
N PHE A 222 -8.42 -14.47 0.15
CA PHE A 222 -8.27 -14.31 1.58
C PHE A 222 -9.06 -13.09 2.08
N ARG A 223 -9.66 -13.24 3.26
CA ARG A 223 -10.27 -12.14 3.99
C ARG A 223 -9.75 -12.19 5.42
N HIS A 224 -9.08 -11.12 5.82
CA HIS A 224 -8.59 -10.98 7.17
C HIS A 224 -9.73 -10.77 8.16
N ASP A 225 -9.63 -11.42 9.33
CA ASP A 225 -10.17 -10.83 10.54
C ASP A 225 -9.33 -9.61 10.94
N GLY A 226 -9.98 -8.55 11.41
CA GLY A 226 -9.29 -7.31 11.74
C GLY A 226 -8.26 -7.45 12.86
N ALA A 227 -8.52 -8.31 13.86
CA ALA A 227 -7.58 -8.53 14.97
C ALA A 227 -6.40 -9.40 14.54
N THR A 228 -6.63 -10.43 13.73
CA THR A 228 -5.55 -11.26 13.16
C THR A 228 -4.59 -10.42 12.31
N LEU A 229 -5.13 -9.57 11.42
CA LEU A 229 -4.31 -8.68 10.59
C LEU A 229 -3.53 -7.67 11.43
N ALA A 230 -4.17 -7.08 12.43
CA ALA A 230 -3.53 -6.14 13.35
C ALA A 230 -2.36 -6.80 14.07
N LYS A 231 -2.56 -8.04 14.57
CA LYS A 231 -1.50 -8.82 15.20
C LYS A 231 -0.36 -9.13 14.22
N ALA A 232 -0.67 -9.64 13.03
CA ALA A 232 0.34 -10.01 12.03
C ALA A 232 1.22 -8.81 11.66
N ILE A 233 0.62 -7.66 11.36
CA ILE A 233 1.35 -6.42 11.05
C ILE A 233 2.09 -5.89 12.29
N GLY A 234 1.51 -6.00 13.48
CA GLY A 234 2.18 -5.67 14.73
C GLY A 234 3.47 -6.48 14.93
N ASP A 235 3.41 -7.79 14.68
CA ASP A 235 4.55 -8.70 14.78
C ASP A 235 5.65 -8.36 13.75
N VAL A 236 5.27 -8.00 12.52
CA VAL A 236 6.21 -7.49 11.49
C VAL A 236 6.91 -6.24 11.98
N ASN A 237 6.16 -5.25 12.48
CA ASN A 237 6.73 -4.01 12.99
C ASN A 237 7.64 -4.21 14.19
N ALA A 238 7.28 -5.11 15.11
CA ALA A 238 8.09 -5.42 16.29
C ALA A 238 9.43 -6.07 15.89
N ARG A 239 9.41 -7.05 14.97
CA ARG A 239 10.63 -7.67 14.43
C ARG A 239 11.51 -6.64 13.71
N TRP A 240 10.90 -5.80 12.90
CA TRP A 240 11.58 -4.74 12.17
C TRP A 240 12.29 -3.76 13.11
N LEU A 241 11.57 -3.22 14.10
CA LEU A 241 12.12 -2.27 15.07
C LEU A 241 13.26 -2.89 15.89
N ALA A 242 13.18 -4.19 16.23
CA ALA A 242 14.23 -4.89 16.95
C ALA A 242 15.56 -5.01 16.19
N ARG A 243 15.60 -4.75 14.87
CA ARG A 243 16.82 -4.75 14.06
C ARG A 243 17.62 -3.46 14.16
N PHE A 244 17.00 -2.36 14.57
CA PHE A 244 17.62 -1.04 14.61
C PHE A 244 17.94 -0.62 16.04
N ALA A 245 18.98 0.19 16.19
CA ALA A 245 19.26 0.87 17.45
C ALA A 245 18.10 1.81 17.81
N SER A 246 18.01 2.22 19.07
CA SER A 246 17.02 3.22 19.46
C SER A 246 17.19 4.47 18.58
N PRO A 247 16.09 5.14 18.18
CA PRO A 247 16.21 6.43 17.50
C PRO A 247 17.07 7.45 18.27
N ASP A 248 17.12 7.33 19.59
CA ASP A 248 17.94 8.16 20.48
C ASP A 248 19.46 7.90 20.30
N ASP A 249 19.83 6.74 19.78
CA ASP A 249 21.22 6.31 19.56
C ASP A 249 21.71 6.63 18.14
N VAL A 250 20.85 7.16 17.26
CA VAL A 250 21.19 7.45 15.87
C VAL A 250 21.64 8.89 15.71
N THR A 251 22.85 9.09 15.17
CA THR A 251 23.32 10.43 14.81
C THR A 251 22.51 10.95 13.61
N ILE A 252 21.78 12.04 13.82
CA ILE A 252 20.98 12.69 12.78
C ILE A 252 21.86 13.68 12.02
N PHE A 253 22.06 13.45 10.72
CA PHE A 253 22.76 14.42 9.87
C PHE A 253 21.75 15.40 9.24
N THR A 254 22.18 16.64 9.04
CA THR A 254 21.36 17.75 8.53
C THR A 254 20.82 17.55 7.10
N HIS A 255 21.23 16.48 6.41
CA HIS A 255 20.81 16.13 5.06
C HIS A 255 20.32 14.66 4.97
N SER A 256 19.98 14.05 6.11
CA SER A 256 19.45 12.68 6.13
C SER A 256 17.99 12.65 5.70
N CYS A 257 17.65 11.69 4.82
CA CYS A 257 16.28 11.31 4.54
C CYS A 257 15.88 10.13 5.43
N TRP A 258 14.77 10.25 6.15
CA TRP A 258 14.22 9.18 6.97
C TRP A 258 13.08 8.51 6.22
N ILE A 259 13.13 7.19 6.12
CA ILE A 259 12.06 6.38 5.54
C ILE A 259 11.43 5.61 6.69
N LEU A 260 10.21 5.99 7.03
CA LEU A 260 9.42 5.38 8.10
C LEU A 260 8.25 4.65 7.45
N PRO A 261 8.28 3.31 7.37
CA PRO A 261 7.11 2.59 6.92
C PRO A 261 5.99 2.77 7.96
N ALA A 262 4.82 3.23 7.49
CA ALA A 262 3.64 3.42 8.32
C ALA A 262 2.44 2.76 7.65
N VAL A 263 1.72 1.94 8.43
CA VAL A 263 0.56 1.18 7.92
C VAL A 263 -0.74 1.78 8.45
N GLN A 264 -1.65 2.09 7.53
CA GLN A 264 -3.00 2.60 7.83
C GLN A 264 -4.06 1.61 7.35
N ILE A 265 -4.70 0.92 8.30
CA ILE A 265 -5.83 0.01 8.05
C ILE A 265 -6.84 0.21 9.17
N GLY A 266 -7.69 1.24 9.02
CA GLY A 266 -8.66 1.62 10.06
C GLY A 266 -9.63 0.50 10.44
N ALA A 267 -9.99 -0.38 9.51
CA ALA A 267 -10.82 -1.55 9.80
C ALA A 267 -10.12 -2.61 10.67
N ALA A 268 -8.79 -2.61 10.71
CA ALA A 268 -7.97 -3.40 11.63
C ALA A 268 -7.50 -2.60 12.85
N GLN A 269 -7.97 -1.35 13.03
CA GLN A 269 -7.49 -0.43 14.06
C GLN A 269 -5.98 -0.12 13.98
N LEU A 270 -5.37 -0.28 12.80
CA LEU A 270 -3.99 0.15 12.54
C LEU A 270 -4.00 1.60 12.07
N THR A 271 -3.46 2.51 12.89
CA THR A 271 -3.55 3.97 12.71
C THR A 271 -2.19 4.66 12.57
N GLN A 272 -1.13 3.91 12.24
CA GLN A 272 0.25 4.41 12.32
C GLN A 272 0.50 5.66 11.47
N GLU A 273 -0.07 5.72 10.26
CA GLU A 273 0.03 6.92 9.41
C GLU A 273 -0.71 8.09 10.04
N ALA A 274 -1.95 7.87 10.50
CA ALA A 274 -2.74 8.92 11.13
C ALA A 274 -2.05 9.48 12.39
N ASP A 275 -1.41 8.62 13.18
CA ASP A 275 -0.65 8.97 14.38
C ASP A 275 0.62 9.76 14.01
N ALA A 276 1.38 9.30 13.01
CA ALA A 276 2.57 9.99 12.52
C ALA A 276 2.24 11.37 11.93
N THR A 277 1.18 11.46 11.12
CA THR A 277 0.67 12.73 10.57
C THR A 277 0.21 13.66 11.68
N THR A 278 -0.52 13.16 12.69
CA THR A 278 -0.92 13.96 13.87
C THR A 278 0.32 14.51 14.59
N TRP A 279 1.33 13.67 14.82
CA TRP A 279 2.56 14.06 15.49
C TRP A 279 3.31 15.15 14.72
N LEU A 280 3.47 14.99 13.40
CA LEU A 280 4.10 15.99 12.53
C LEU A 280 3.36 17.33 12.56
N LEU A 281 2.02 17.30 12.47
CA LEU A 281 1.20 18.51 12.52
C LEU A 281 1.34 19.25 13.85
N ARG A 282 1.32 18.52 14.98
CA ARG A 282 1.54 19.12 16.32
C ARG A 282 2.92 19.74 16.44
N ARG A 283 3.95 19.07 15.91
CA ARG A 283 5.32 19.59 15.96
C ARG A 283 5.48 20.83 15.08
N ALA A 284 4.90 20.82 13.88
CA ALA A 284 4.89 21.99 13.02
C ALA A 284 4.10 23.16 13.64
N ALA A 285 3.05 22.86 14.40
CA ALA A 285 2.23 23.83 15.12
C ALA A 285 2.87 24.39 16.40
N SER A 286 3.96 23.79 16.89
CA SER A 286 4.65 24.23 18.10
C SER A 286 5.70 25.30 17.79
N PRO A 287 5.97 26.28 18.69
CA PRO A 287 6.97 27.32 18.45
C PRO A 287 8.41 26.78 18.29
N PRO A 288 9.20 27.30 17.33
CA PRO A 288 8.78 28.21 16.26
C PRO A 288 7.89 27.48 15.26
N GLU A 289 6.73 28.08 14.95
CA GLU A 289 5.77 27.52 14.01
C GLU A 289 6.39 27.31 12.62
N LEU A 290 6.32 26.08 12.10
CA LEU A 290 6.83 25.73 10.77
C LEU A 290 5.75 25.91 9.69
N PRO A 291 6.10 26.22 8.44
CA PRO A 291 5.16 26.23 7.33
C PRO A 291 4.54 24.84 7.13
N ILE A 292 3.23 24.79 6.87
CA ILE A 292 2.53 23.54 6.52
C ILE A 292 1.94 23.70 5.12
N LEU A 293 2.32 22.78 4.23
CA LEU A 293 1.69 22.58 2.93
C LEU A 293 1.11 21.16 2.91
N LEU A 294 -0.21 21.06 2.92
CA LEU A 294 -0.94 19.80 2.81
C LEU A 294 -1.56 19.70 1.41
N SER A 295 -1.31 18.60 0.71
CA SER A 295 -1.96 18.32 -0.57
C SER A 295 -2.65 16.96 -0.55
N SER A 296 -3.95 16.93 -0.80
CA SER A 296 -4.71 15.69 -0.97
C SER A 296 -5.92 15.91 -1.87
N PRO A 297 -6.06 15.17 -2.98
CA PRO A 297 -7.24 15.28 -3.85
C PRO A 297 -8.53 14.84 -3.14
N TYR A 298 -8.40 14.04 -2.08
CA TYR A 298 -9.48 13.45 -1.30
C TYR A 298 -9.21 13.68 0.19
N LEU A 299 -9.19 14.95 0.60
CA LEU A 299 -8.85 15.34 1.97
C LEU A 299 -9.82 14.74 2.98
N ASN A 300 -9.29 13.87 3.84
CA ASN A 300 -10.03 13.23 4.92
C ASN A 300 -9.10 13.07 6.13
N LEU A 301 -8.97 14.14 6.92
CA LEU A 301 -8.17 14.10 8.14
C LEU A 301 -8.96 13.40 9.26
N VAL A 302 -8.28 12.55 10.01
CA VAL A 302 -8.81 12.10 11.31
C VAL A 302 -8.94 13.29 12.27
N GLN A 303 -9.84 13.16 13.25
CA GLN A 303 -10.16 14.25 14.17
C GLN A 303 -8.93 14.82 14.88
N THR A 304 -8.00 13.96 15.31
CA THR A 304 -6.75 14.37 15.99
C THR A 304 -5.81 15.17 15.10
N SER A 305 -5.69 14.80 13.82
CA SER A 305 -4.89 15.54 12.82
C SER A 305 -5.54 16.88 12.50
N MET A 306 -6.87 16.91 12.38
CA MET A 306 -7.62 18.16 12.20
C MET A 306 -7.38 19.11 13.38
N GLU A 307 -7.52 18.62 14.61
CA GLU A 307 -7.28 19.39 15.84
C GLU A 307 -5.85 19.88 15.92
N ALA A 308 -4.87 19.04 15.60
CA ALA A 308 -3.47 19.44 15.52
C ALA A 308 -3.25 20.58 14.52
N LEU A 309 -3.83 20.49 13.33
CA LEU A 309 -3.72 21.51 12.29
C LEU A 309 -4.34 22.86 12.71
N VAL A 310 -5.51 22.84 13.35
CA VAL A 310 -6.22 24.07 13.77
C VAL A 310 -5.79 24.61 15.13
N SER A 311 -4.96 23.86 15.89
CA SER A 311 -4.42 24.32 17.18
C SER A 311 -3.37 25.43 17.05
N ARG A 312 -2.87 25.67 15.84
CA ARG A 312 -1.92 26.73 15.51
C ARG A 312 -2.50 28.10 15.83
N GLN A 313 -1.73 28.91 16.56
CA GLN A 313 -2.13 30.26 16.94
C GLN A 313 -0.96 31.23 16.70
N GLY A 314 -1.13 32.14 15.75
CA GLY A 314 -0.24 33.30 15.62
C GLY A 314 1.02 33.10 14.76
N GLY A 315 1.11 32.07 13.92
CA GLY A 315 2.16 31.99 12.88
C GLY A 315 2.08 33.13 11.86
N ALA A 316 3.25 33.60 11.39
CA ALA A 316 3.35 34.63 10.37
C ALA A 316 2.78 34.19 9.00
N GLU A 317 2.69 32.87 8.75
CA GLU A 317 2.19 32.30 7.51
C GLU A 317 1.04 31.31 7.75
N ALA A 318 0.00 31.42 6.92
CA ALA A 318 -1.12 30.50 6.91
C ALA A 318 -0.69 29.12 6.39
N ALA A 319 -1.18 28.05 7.01
CA ALA A 319 -1.02 26.72 6.46
C ALA A 319 -1.83 26.58 5.17
N VAL A 320 -1.22 26.00 4.15
CA VAL A 320 -1.79 25.86 2.81
C VAL A 320 -2.36 24.46 2.65
N VAL A 321 -3.63 24.37 2.27
CA VAL A 321 -4.34 23.12 2.01
C VAL A 321 -4.77 23.09 0.55
N LEU A 322 -4.15 22.22 -0.25
CA LEU A 322 -4.43 22.01 -1.66
C LEU A 322 -5.28 20.75 -1.86
N THR A 323 -6.51 20.92 -2.29
CA THR A 323 -7.44 19.81 -2.61
C THR A 323 -7.86 19.84 -4.07
N SER A 324 -8.59 18.81 -4.53
CA SER A 324 -9.18 18.81 -5.86
C SER A 324 -10.53 19.52 -5.83
N ALA A 325 -10.78 20.39 -6.80
CA ALA A 325 -12.14 20.82 -7.10
C ALA A 325 -13.02 19.59 -7.44
N PRO A 326 -14.35 19.63 -7.22
CA PRO A 326 -15.24 18.55 -7.62
C PRO A 326 -15.07 18.10 -9.08
N GLU A 327 -14.85 19.06 -9.97
CA GLU A 327 -14.62 18.90 -11.41
C GLU A 327 -13.30 18.20 -11.73
N GLY A 328 -12.29 18.34 -10.87
CA GLY A 328 -10.98 17.68 -11.01
C GLY A 328 -10.97 16.21 -10.62
N SER A 329 -12.05 15.71 -10.02
CA SER A 329 -12.19 14.32 -9.56
C SER A 329 -12.47 13.35 -10.70
N SER A 330 -11.92 12.15 -10.65
CA SER A 330 -12.26 11.06 -11.60
C SER A 330 -13.70 10.57 -11.47
N PHE A 331 -14.42 11.00 -10.42
CA PHE A 331 -15.84 10.71 -10.21
C PHE A 331 -16.77 11.87 -10.63
N TRP A 332 -16.22 12.94 -11.21
CA TRP A 332 -17.04 14.02 -11.74
C TRP A 332 -18.04 13.49 -12.77
N GLN A 333 -19.33 13.81 -12.56
CA GLN A 333 -20.45 13.33 -13.39
C GLN A 333 -20.58 11.79 -13.51
N ALA A 334 -19.93 11.03 -12.62
CA ALA A 334 -20.10 9.58 -12.59
C ALA A 334 -21.55 9.22 -12.24
N GLY A 335 -22.10 8.19 -12.91
CA GLY A 335 -23.46 7.73 -12.66
C GLY A 335 -23.66 7.13 -11.27
N GLY A 336 -24.87 7.27 -10.73
CA GLY A 336 -25.29 6.69 -9.46
C GLY A 336 -24.56 7.29 -8.25
N VAL A 337 -24.37 6.46 -7.21
CA VAL A 337 -23.78 6.89 -5.92
C VAL A 337 -22.34 7.40 -6.07
N LYS A 338 -21.60 6.94 -7.09
CA LYS A 338 -20.21 7.37 -7.33
C LYS A 338 -20.11 8.86 -7.67
N GLY A 339 -21.14 9.45 -8.28
CA GLY A 339 -21.20 10.89 -8.53
C GLY A 339 -21.30 11.76 -7.28
N LEU A 340 -21.60 11.18 -6.11
CA LEU A 340 -21.63 11.89 -4.83
C LEU A 340 -20.25 12.00 -4.16
N VAL A 341 -19.26 11.23 -4.62
CA VAL A 341 -17.92 11.19 -4.02
C VAL A 341 -17.26 12.58 -3.97
N PRO A 342 -17.24 13.40 -5.05
CA PRO A 342 -16.63 14.73 -4.99
C PRO A 342 -17.29 15.63 -3.94
N TRP A 343 -18.63 15.59 -3.85
CA TRP A 343 -19.40 16.38 -2.88
C TRP A 343 -19.16 15.95 -1.43
N PHE A 344 -18.95 14.66 -1.19
CA PHE A 344 -18.59 14.15 0.13
C PHE A 344 -17.27 14.75 0.63
N TYR A 345 -16.23 14.76 -0.20
CA TYR A 345 -14.93 15.35 0.17
C TYR A 345 -15.01 16.87 0.32
N LEU A 346 -15.81 17.55 -0.50
CA LEU A 346 -16.06 18.98 -0.31
C LEU A 346 -16.75 19.26 1.04
N ALA A 347 -17.66 18.39 1.48
CA ALA A 347 -18.29 18.50 2.79
C ALA A 347 -17.30 18.29 3.95
N LEU A 348 -16.35 17.35 3.82
CA LEU A 348 -15.26 17.15 4.79
C LEU A 348 -14.34 18.37 4.86
N GLU A 349 -13.97 18.93 3.71
CA GLU A 349 -13.22 20.17 3.64
C GLU A 349 -13.96 21.32 4.33
N GLY A 350 -15.27 21.47 4.07
CA GLY A 350 -16.10 22.48 4.73
C GLY A 350 -16.16 22.33 6.25
N ARG A 351 -16.04 21.11 6.80
CA ARG A 351 -15.91 20.89 8.25
C ARG A 351 -14.59 21.45 8.78
N LEU A 352 -13.47 21.18 8.10
CA LEU A 352 -12.16 21.72 8.45
C LEU A 352 -12.16 23.26 8.37
N GLN A 353 -12.72 23.83 7.30
CA GLN A 353 -12.82 25.29 7.15
C GLN A 353 -13.62 25.94 8.29
N ARG A 354 -14.77 25.37 8.66
CA ARG A 354 -15.56 25.88 9.79
C ARG A 354 -14.77 25.80 11.08
N ARG A 355 -14.13 24.66 11.35
CA ARG A 355 -13.33 24.47 12.57
C ARG A 355 -12.15 25.43 12.64
N ALA A 356 -11.48 25.68 11.52
CA ALA A 356 -10.40 26.66 11.45
C ALA A 356 -10.88 28.08 11.78
N ARG A 357 -12.06 28.49 11.28
CA ARG A 357 -12.67 29.79 11.61
C ARG A 357 -13.02 29.91 13.09
N GLU A 358 -13.59 28.86 13.68
CA GLU A 358 -13.91 28.82 15.12
C GLU A 358 -12.67 28.94 16.01
N CYS A 359 -11.55 28.33 15.59
CA CYS A 359 -10.29 28.35 16.32
C CYS A 359 -9.40 29.56 16.00
N GLY A 360 -9.78 30.41 15.02
CA GLY A 360 -8.92 31.49 14.52
C GLY A 360 -7.65 31.00 13.80
N ALA A 361 -7.65 29.74 13.32
CA ALA A 361 -6.49 29.14 12.67
C ALA A 361 -6.31 29.68 11.24
N PRO A 362 -5.12 30.20 10.88
CA PRO A 362 -4.88 30.74 9.55
C PRO A 362 -4.67 29.59 8.55
N LEU A 363 -5.75 29.11 7.93
CA LEU A 363 -5.71 28.12 6.84
C LEU A 363 -6.10 28.76 5.51
N ARG A 364 -5.32 28.49 4.45
CA ARG A 364 -5.60 28.88 3.09
C ARG A 364 -5.91 27.65 2.23
N PHE A 365 -7.08 27.63 1.61
CA PHE A 365 -7.51 26.55 0.73
C PHE A 365 -7.27 26.91 -0.73
N HIS A 366 -6.72 25.96 -1.48
CA HIS A 366 -6.61 26.04 -2.93
C HIS A 366 -7.22 24.78 -3.55
N HIS A 367 -7.92 24.97 -4.65
CA HIS A 367 -8.53 23.89 -5.41
C HIS A 367 -7.84 23.77 -6.76
N PHE A 368 -7.35 22.57 -7.05
CA PHE A 368 -6.86 22.23 -8.38
C PHE A 368 -8.03 21.86 -9.29
N MET A 369 -8.08 22.46 -10.47
CA MET A 369 -9.00 22.14 -11.57
C MET A 369 -8.17 21.56 -12.74
N ARG A 370 -8.72 20.57 -13.45
CA ARG A 370 -8.05 19.91 -14.58
C ARG A 370 -8.20 20.69 -15.88
#